data_AF-A0A7W1VV53-F1
#
_entry.id   AF-A0A7W1VV53-F1
#
_cell.length_a   1.000
_cell.length_b   1.000
_cell.length_c   1.000
_cell.angle_alpha   90.00
_cell.angle_beta   90.00
_cell.angle_gamma   90.00
#
_symmetry.space_group_name_H-M   'P 1'
#
loop_
_entity.id
_entity.type
_entity.pdbx_description
1 polymer ?
#
loop_
_entity_poly.entity_id
_entity_poly.type
_entity_poly.pdbx_seq_one_letter_code
_entity_poly.pdbx_strand_id
1 'polypeptide(L)'
;MEDIRMAKELGMSPKSLLKNVPTPSQRWKLPVKLWIRELHEKRFGKKASNHPDEVPNHIREQNLERDSALSSSIIEDEQFPF
;
A
#
# COMPACT_ATOMS: atom_id res chain seq x y z
N MET A 1 -6.52 -8.45 -24.20
CA MET A 1 -5.79 -8.06 -22.97
C MET A 1 -6.17 -6.61 -22.62
N GLU A 2 -7.12 -6.43 -21.72
CA GLU A 2 -7.63 -5.12 -21.28
C GLU A 2 -6.54 -4.30 -20.56
N ASP A 3 -5.85 -4.93 -19.62
CA ASP A 3 -4.87 -4.30 -18.73
C ASP A 3 -3.70 -3.66 -19.50
N ILE A 4 -3.30 -4.24 -20.64
CA ILE A 4 -2.22 -3.69 -21.48
C ILE A 4 -2.67 -2.40 -22.17
N ARG A 5 -3.95 -2.32 -22.58
CA ARG A 5 -4.51 -1.11 -23.20
C ARG A 5 -4.61 0.01 -22.16
N MET A 6 -5.13 -0.30 -20.98
CA MET A 6 -5.19 0.63 -19.85
C MET A 6 -3.81 1.15 -19.45
N ALA A 7 -2.80 0.28 -19.36
CA ALA A 7 -1.42 0.69 -19.05
C ALA A 7 -0.84 1.64 -20.10
N LYS A 8 -1.13 1.42 -21.39
CA LYS A 8 -0.72 2.32 -22.48
C LYS A 8 -1.41 3.69 -22.38
N GLU A 9 -2.71 3.71 -22.08
CA GLU A 9 -3.46 4.95 -21.87
C GLU A 9 -2.95 5.74 -20.65
N LEU A 10 -2.45 5.03 -19.63
CA LEU A 10 -1.76 5.59 -18.46
C LEU A 10 -0.31 6.01 -18.72
N GLY A 11 0.25 5.75 -19.91
CA GLY A 11 1.63 6.08 -20.26
C GLY A 11 2.68 5.18 -19.60
N MET A 12 2.29 4.01 -19.09
CA MET A 12 3.23 3.07 -18.49
C MET A 12 4.03 2.31 -19.56
N SER A 13 5.35 2.27 -19.38
CA SER A 13 6.23 1.45 -20.20
C SER A 13 6.41 0.05 -19.60
N PRO A 14 6.66 -1.00 -20.43
CA PRO A 14 6.93 -2.34 -19.93
C PRO A 14 8.08 -2.42 -18.92
N LYS A 15 9.13 -1.59 -19.11
CA LYS A 15 10.26 -1.48 -18.17
C LYS A 15 9.84 -0.95 -16.79
N SER A 16 8.86 -0.05 -16.73
CA SER A 16 8.31 0.45 -15.47
C SER A 16 7.44 -0.59 -14.77
N LEU A 17 6.65 -1.36 -15.53
CA LEU A 17 5.78 -2.42 -15.01
C LEU A 17 6.56 -3.57 -14.37
N LEU A 18 7.74 -3.89 -14.89
CA LEU A 18 8.58 -4.97 -14.35
C LEU A 18 9.00 -4.71 -12.90
N LYS A 19 9.24 -3.44 -12.53
CA LYS A 19 9.58 -3.03 -11.15
C LYS A 19 8.43 -3.24 -10.15
N ASN A 20 7.22 -3.48 -10.65
CA ASN A 20 6.03 -3.63 -9.84
C ASN A 20 5.57 -5.08 -9.68
N VAL A 21 6.27 -6.04 -10.29
CA VAL A 21 5.98 -7.47 -10.10
C VAL A 21 6.39 -7.86 -8.67
N PRO A 22 5.46 -8.28 -7.81
CA PRO A 22 5.79 -8.65 -6.43
C PRO A 22 6.61 -9.94 -6.39
N THR A 23 7.61 -9.97 -5.51
CA THR A 23 8.33 -11.21 -5.17
C THR A 23 7.55 -12.04 -4.14
N PRO A 24 7.87 -13.34 -3.95
CA PRO A 24 7.15 -14.19 -2.98
C PRO A 24 7.12 -13.67 -1.55
N SER A 25 8.10 -12.84 -1.16
CA SER A 25 8.20 -12.19 0.15
C SER A 25 7.39 -10.89 0.25
N GLN A 26 6.92 -10.34 -0.88
CA GLN A 26 6.17 -9.08 -0.96
C GLN A 26 4.67 -9.34 -1.22
N ARG A 27 4.09 -10.30 -0.50
CA ARG A 27 2.66 -10.68 -0.66
C ARG A 27 1.69 -9.53 -0.35
N TRP A 28 2.15 -8.57 0.44
CA TRP A 28 1.42 -7.36 0.78
C TRP A 28 1.29 -6.38 -0.39
N LYS A 29 2.06 -6.56 -1.48
CA LYS A 29 2.03 -5.68 -2.65
C LYS A 29 1.03 -6.21 -3.68
N LEU A 30 0.16 -5.32 -4.16
CA LEU A 30 -0.87 -5.66 -5.13
C LEU A 30 -0.27 -6.11 -6.47
N PRO A 31 -0.81 -7.17 -7.11
CA PRO A 31 -0.41 -7.56 -8.46
C PRO A 31 -0.60 -6.44 -9.48
N VAL A 32 0.35 -6.32 -10.42
CA VAL A 32 0.38 -5.28 -11.47
C VAL A 32 -0.94 -5.14 -12.24
N LYS A 33 -1.62 -6.25 -12.52
CA LYS A 33 -2.90 -6.25 -13.25
C LYS A 33 -4.02 -5.50 -12.51
N LEU A 34 -4.12 -5.71 -11.20
CA LEU A 34 -5.13 -5.06 -10.37
C LEU A 34 -4.80 -3.57 -10.20
N TRP A 35 -3.51 -3.26 -10.02
CA TRP A 35 -3.04 -1.89 -9.90
C TRP A 35 -3.32 -1.04 -11.14
N ILE A 36 -3.14 -1.59 -12.34
CA ILE A 36 -3.45 -0.87 -13.59
C ILE A 36 -4.95 -0.54 -13.69
N ARG A 37 -5.82 -1.47 -13.27
CA ARG A 37 -7.28 -1.27 -13.32
C ARG A 37 -7.72 -0.18 -12.36
N GLU A 38 -7.22 -0.21 -11.12
CA GLU A 38 -7.51 0.81 -10.11
C GLU A 38 -7.05 2.21 -10.55
N LEU A 39 -5.85 2.33 -11.11
CA LEU A 39 -5.35 3.60 -11.64
C LEU A 39 -6.14 4.10 -12.85
N HIS A 40 -6.54 3.17 -13.73
CA HIS A 40 -7.35 3.50 -14.90
C HIS A 40 -8.73 3.99 -14.48
N GLU A 41 -9.37 3.29 -13.55
CA GLU A 41 -10.64 3.68 -12.96
C GLU A 41 -10.53 5.03 -12.22
N LYS A 42 -9.47 5.26 -11.45
CA LYS A 42 -9.24 6.56 -10.78
C LYS A 42 -9.08 7.72 -11.77
N ARG A 43 -8.51 7.49 -12.96
CA ARG A 43 -8.25 8.53 -13.96
C ARG A 43 -9.40 8.74 -14.95
N PHE A 44 -10.05 7.65 -15.39
CA PHE A 44 -11.05 7.63 -16.46
C PHE A 44 -12.46 7.27 -15.96
N GLY A 45 -12.57 6.65 -14.79
CA GLY A 45 -13.82 6.32 -14.12
C GLY A 45 -14.44 7.55 -13.44
N LYS A 46 -15.01 8.45 -14.24
CA LYS A 46 -15.96 9.44 -13.74
C LYS A 46 -17.36 9.12 -14.24
N LYS A 47 -18.05 8.18 -13.57
CA LYS A 47 -19.53 8.13 -13.46
C LYS A 47 -19.94 7.49 -12.12
N ALA A 48 -20.22 8.37 -11.15
CA ALA A 48 -21.18 8.20 -10.04
C ALA A 48 -21.20 6.86 -9.28
N SER A 49 -20.45 6.77 -8.18
CA SER A 49 -21.09 6.55 -6.89
C SER A 49 -20.18 7.05 -5.78
N ASN A 50 -20.80 7.68 -4.81
CA ASN A 50 -20.16 8.28 -3.66
C ASN A 50 -19.44 7.19 -2.86
N HIS A 51 -18.11 7.17 -2.86
CA HIS A 51 -17.35 7.29 -1.62
C HIS A 51 -15.87 7.53 -1.96
N PRO A 52 -15.24 8.55 -1.36
CA PRO A 52 -13.82 8.82 -1.53
C PRO A 52 -13.00 7.74 -0.83
N ASP A 53 -11.71 7.73 -1.13
CA ASP A 53 -10.64 7.09 -0.39
C ASP A 53 -10.84 7.17 1.16
N GLU A 54 -11.63 6.27 1.75
CA GLU A 54 -11.60 5.97 3.18
C GLU A 54 -10.65 4.81 3.34
N VAL A 55 -9.35 5.13 3.42
CA VAL A 55 -8.46 4.29 4.22
C VAL A 55 -9.08 4.29 5.62
N PRO A 56 -9.53 3.15 6.19
CA PRO A 56 -10.02 3.18 7.55
C PRO A 56 -8.91 3.74 8.44
N ASN A 57 -9.19 4.85 9.13
CA ASN A 57 -8.26 5.48 10.09
C ASN A 57 -7.71 4.47 11.13
N HIS A 58 -8.36 3.32 11.27
CA HIS A 58 -7.96 2.22 12.14
C HIS A 58 -6.61 1.58 11.84
N ILE A 59 -6.05 1.68 10.62
CA ILE A 59 -4.73 1.09 10.33
C ILE A 59 -3.59 2.07 10.66
N ARG A 60 -3.87 3.38 10.73
CA ARG A 60 -2.84 4.40 11.00
C ARG A 60 -2.62 4.62 12.51
N GLU A 61 -3.67 4.52 13.32
CA GLU A 61 -3.55 4.71 14.77
C GLU A 61 -2.83 3.55 15.46
N GLN A 62 -2.95 2.33 14.95
CA GLN A 62 -2.30 1.18 15.58
C GLN A 62 -0.77 1.11 15.40
N ASN A 63 -0.18 1.86 14.47
CA ASN A 63 1.27 1.85 14.27
C ASN A 63 1.99 3.02 14.97
N LEU A 64 1.30 4.13 15.24
CA LEU A 64 1.89 5.24 16.00
C LEU A 64 1.93 4.95 17.51
N GLU A 65 0.98 4.16 18.02
CA GLU A 65 0.98 3.73 19.42
C GLU A 65 1.96 2.58 19.70
N ARG A 66 2.21 1.69 18.73
CA ARG A 66 3.19 0.61 18.87
C ARG A 66 4.62 1.12 18.95
N ASP A 67 4.97 2.12 18.15
CA ASP A 67 6.32 2.71 18.17
C ASP A 67 6.54 3.60 19.42
N SER A 68 5.48 4.20 19.97
CA SER A 68 5.53 4.97 21.22
C SER A 68 5.55 4.08 22.48
N ALA A 69 4.78 2.99 22.49
CA ALA A 69 4.74 2.02 23.60
C ALA A 69 6.03 1.19 23.71
N LEU A 70 6.76 0.97 22.61
CA LEU A 70 8.08 0.34 22.64
C LEU A 70 9.19 1.29 23.12
N SER A 71 9.01 2.61 22.95
CA SER A 71 9.96 3.63 23.40
C SER A 71 9.83 3.92 24.90
N SER A 72 8.65 3.70 25.49
CA SER A 72 8.38 3.88 26.93
C SER A 72 8.56 2.60 27.77
N SER A 73 8.81 1.45 27.13
CA SER A 73 9.08 0.17 27.81
C SER A 73 10.56 -0.22 27.80
N ILE A 74 11.46 0.65 27.31
CA ILE A 74 12.90 0.45 27.35
C ILE A 74 13.47 1.53 28.27
N ILE A 75 13.86 1.10 29.47
CA ILE A 75 14.37 1.86 30.63
C ILE A 75 13.17 2.34 31.48
N GLU A 76 12.83 1.73 32.62
CA GLU A 76 13.67 1.49 33.79
C GLU A 76 13.16 0.26 34.55
N ASP A 77 14.02 -0.73 34.80
CA ASP A 77 14.15 -1.33 36.12
C ASP A 77 15.49 -2.08 36.15
N GLU A 78 16.47 -1.39 36.72
CA GLU A 78 17.67 -2.02 37.25
C GLU A 78 17.27 -3.15 38.22
N GLN A 79 17.38 -4.39 37.75
CA GLN A 79 17.95 -5.43 38.60
C GLN A 79 18.67 -6.46 37.74
N PHE A 80 19.87 -6.09 37.27
CA PHE A 80 20.87 -7.11 36.97
C PHE A 80 21.44 -7.60 38.30
N PRO A 81 21.16 -8.84 38.73
CA PRO A 81 21.90 -9.42 39.84
C PRO A 81 23.36 -9.62 39.43
N PHE A 82 24.28 -9.17 40.28
CA PHE A 82 25.73 -9.38 40.19
C PHE A 82 26.11 -10.87 40.16
#